data_AF-A0A929G760-F1
#
_entry.id   AF-A0A929G760-F1
#
_cell.length_a   1.000
_cell.length_b   1.000
_cell.length_c   1.000
_cell.angle_alpha   90.00
_cell.angle_beta   90.00
_cell.angle_gamma   90.00
#
_symmetry.space_group_name_H-M   'P 1'
#
loop_
_entity.id
_entity.type
_entity.pdbx_description
1 polymer ?
#
loop_
_entity_poly.entity_id
_entity_poly.type
_entity_poly.pdbx_seq_one_letter_code
_entity_poly.pdbx_strand_id
1 'polypeptide(L)'
;MNRFAIRNSQFSILHSLFSILLFLLAFLPRAIQPVSRPLVWYLRSARFIEAVLTRNWADTVYSEHPGVALMWPAGIGLKIYWTISGTTPAAHSVPPDFEPIHFFGPVPTAEIAAALMPLALLIA
;
A
#
# COMPACT_ATOMS: atom_id res chain seq x y z
N MET A 1 30.78 38.63 -6.27
CA MET A 1 29.91 37.43 -6.34
C MET A 1 29.76 37.01 -7.79
N ASN A 2 30.05 35.74 -8.10
CA ASN A 2 30.36 35.26 -9.45
C ASN A 2 29.08 34.90 -10.24
N ARG A 3 28.84 35.50 -11.42
CA ARG A 3 27.61 35.29 -12.22
C ARG A 3 27.37 33.83 -12.63
N PHE A 4 28.43 33.03 -12.69
CA PHE A 4 28.37 31.59 -12.95
C PHE A 4 27.66 30.79 -11.84
N ALA A 5 27.91 31.14 -10.58
CA ALA A 5 27.28 30.48 -9.42
C ALA A 5 25.77 30.77 -9.36
N ILE A 6 25.39 32.00 -9.69
CA ILE A 6 23.98 32.43 -9.76
C ILE A 6 23.25 31.65 -10.87
N ARG A 7 23.87 31.51 -12.05
CA ARG A 7 23.27 30.77 -13.18
C ARG A 7 23.04 29.30 -12.85
N ASN A 8 24.03 28.61 -12.25
CA ASN A 8 23.89 27.21 -11.85
C ASN A 8 22.80 27.00 -10.78
N SER A 9 22.71 27.91 -9.80
CA SER A 9 21.65 27.87 -8.78
C SER A 9 20.26 28.01 -9.40
N GLN A 10 20.08 28.91 -10.37
CA GLN A 10 18.81 29.11 -11.05
C GLN A 10 18.39 27.89 -11.87
N PHE A 11 19.35 27.25 -12.58
CA PHE A 11 19.08 26.00 -13.29
C PHE A 11 18.69 24.86 -12.34
N SER A 12 19.35 24.73 -11.18
CA SER A 12 18.99 23.71 -10.19
C SER A 12 17.58 23.90 -9.65
N ILE A 13 17.19 25.15 -9.33
CA ILE A 13 15.85 25.47 -8.84
C ILE A 13 14.79 25.13 -9.89
N LEU A 14 15.02 25.51 -11.15
CA LEU A 14 14.08 25.23 -12.24
C LEU A 14 13.90 23.72 -12.45
N HIS A 15 14.98 22.94 -12.39
CA HIS A 15 14.91 21.48 -12.47
C HIS A 15 14.13 20.89 -11.28
N SER A 16 14.40 21.33 -10.05
CA SER A 16 13.65 20.85 -8.87
C SER A 16 12.16 21.18 -8.97
N LEU A 17 11.81 22.41 -9.36
CA LEU A 17 10.43 22.82 -9.56
C LEU A 17 9.74 21.99 -10.65
N PHE A 18 10.44 21.73 -11.76
CA PHE A 18 9.94 20.89 -12.83
C PHE A 18 9.73 19.43 -12.37
N SER A 19 10.67 18.85 -11.62
CA SER A 19 10.52 17.51 -11.05
C SER A 19 9.36 17.42 -10.07
N ILE A 20 9.18 18.43 -9.20
CA ILE A 20 8.04 18.50 -8.27
C ILE A 20 6.73 18.61 -9.04
N LEU A 21 6.68 19.46 -10.08
CA LEU A 21 5.51 19.59 -10.94
C LEU A 21 5.16 18.26 -11.60
N LEU A 22 6.14 17.59 -12.21
CA LEU A 22 5.94 16.27 -12.83
C LEU A 22 5.45 15.22 -11.82
N PHE A 23 6.03 15.21 -10.62
CA PHE A 23 5.58 14.33 -9.54
C PHE A 23 4.12 14.59 -9.19
N LEU A 24 3.73 15.85 -8.94
CA LEU A 24 2.36 16.22 -8.61
C LEU A 24 1.39 15.87 -9.74
N LEU A 25 1.76 16.11 -10.99
CA LEU A 25 0.93 15.86 -12.17
C LEU A 25 0.70 14.36 -12.39
N ALA A 26 1.68 13.52 -12.06
CA ALA A 26 1.55 12.06 -12.08
C ALA A 26 0.83 11.50 -10.84
N PHE A 27 1.06 12.09 -9.66
CA PHE A 27 0.56 11.60 -8.38
C PHE A 27 -0.89 11.99 -8.11
N LEU A 28 -1.27 13.26 -8.32
CA LEU A 28 -2.59 13.79 -7.96
C LEU A 28 -3.76 13.03 -8.59
N PRO A 29 -3.75 12.68 -9.89
CA PRO A 29 -4.82 11.88 -10.47
C PRO A 29 -5.00 10.53 -9.76
N ARG A 30 -3.89 9.88 -9.37
CA ARG A 30 -3.93 8.60 -8.65
C ARG A 30 -4.24 8.75 -7.16
N ALA A 31 -3.98 9.90 -6.55
CA ALA A 31 -4.33 10.17 -5.17
C ALA A 31 -5.84 10.45 -5.01
N ILE A 32 -6.45 11.13 -5.99
CA ILE A 32 -7.89 11.46 -5.99
C ILE A 32 -8.73 10.30 -6.52
N GLN A 33 -8.25 9.63 -7.58
CA GLN A 33 -8.90 8.45 -8.17
C GLN A 33 -7.92 7.27 -8.16
N PRO A 34 -7.73 6.61 -7.01
CA PRO A 34 -6.86 5.45 -6.92
C PRO A 34 -7.36 4.35 -7.86
N VAL A 35 -6.53 4.01 -8.86
CA VAL A 35 -6.76 2.87 -9.77
C VAL A 35 -6.41 1.56 -9.08
N SER A 36 -5.46 1.61 -8.14
CA SER A 36 -5.24 0.50 -7.22
C SER A 36 -6.52 0.26 -6.44
N ARG A 37 -6.75 -1.01 -6.09
CA ARG A 37 -7.82 -1.39 -5.19
C ARG A 37 -7.18 -1.65 -3.81
N PRO A 38 -6.82 -0.63 -3.00
CA PRO A 38 -6.17 -0.80 -1.70
C PRO A 38 -6.83 -1.87 -0.85
N LEU A 39 -8.16 -1.93 -0.93
CA LEU A 39 -8.94 -2.92 -0.22
C LEU A 39 -8.71 -4.35 -0.73
N VAL A 40 -8.60 -4.59 -2.05
CA VAL A 40 -8.19 -5.91 -2.59
C VAL A 40 -6.83 -6.29 -2.03
N TRP A 41 -5.89 -5.35 -2.02
CA TRP A 41 -4.52 -5.62 -1.59
C TRP A 41 -4.46 -5.92 -0.10
N TYR A 42 -5.24 -5.18 0.70
CA TYR A 42 -5.48 -5.47 2.11
C TYR A 42 -6.08 -6.88 2.31
N LEU A 43 -7.19 -7.21 1.63
CA LEU A 43 -7.86 -8.51 1.76
C LEU A 43 -6.94 -9.67 1.37
N ARG A 44 -6.20 -9.53 0.27
CA ARG A 44 -5.26 -10.56 -0.20
C ARG A 44 -4.08 -10.73 0.75
N SER A 45 -3.51 -9.63 1.27
CA SER A 45 -2.41 -9.71 2.24
C SER A 45 -2.87 -10.32 3.57
N ALA A 46 -4.10 -10.01 3.99
CA ALA A 46 -4.74 -10.58 5.16
C ALA A 46 -4.91 -12.10 5.04
N ARG A 47 -5.45 -12.58 3.92
CA ARG A 47 -5.62 -14.02 3.69
C ARG A 47 -4.28 -14.73 3.49
N PHE A 48 -3.35 -14.09 2.79
CA PHE A 48 -2.00 -14.61 2.59
C PHE A 48 -1.32 -14.92 3.92
N ILE A 49 -1.33 -13.99 4.89
CA ILE A 49 -0.65 -14.22 6.17
C ILE A 49 -1.34 -15.32 6.99
N GLU A 50 -2.67 -15.41 6.97
CA GLU A 50 -3.38 -16.51 7.61
C GLU A 50 -3.07 -17.87 6.94
N ALA A 51 -3.03 -17.92 5.62
CA ALA A 51 -2.64 -19.13 4.87
C ALA A 51 -1.21 -19.58 5.19
N VAL A 52 -0.26 -18.64 5.29
CA VAL A 52 1.12 -18.92 5.71
C VAL A 52 1.15 -19.48 7.14
N LEU A 53 0.46 -18.85 8.08
CA LEU A 53 0.47 -19.26 9.49
C LEU A 53 -0.23 -20.61 9.72
N THR A 54 -1.27 -20.90 8.94
CA THR A 54 -1.98 -22.20 8.96
C THR A 54 -1.29 -23.27 8.11
N ARG A 55 -0.16 -22.95 7.46
CA ARG A 55 0.59 -23.84 6.55
C ARG A 55 -0.23 -24.31 5.35
N ASN A 56 -1.28 -23.57 4.99
CA ASN A 56 -2.07 -23.82 3.80
C ASN A 56 -1.45 -23.12 2.60
N TRP A 57 -0.41 -23.74 2.04
CA TRP A 57 0.36 -23.15 0.93
C TRP A 57 -0.45 -22.99 -0.35
N ALA A 58 -1.47 -23.83 -0.58
CA ALA A 58 -2.33 -23.70 -1.76
C ALA A 58 -3.04 -22.35 -1.79
N ASP A 59 -3.50 -21.86 -0.63
CA ASP A 59 -4.20 -20.59 -0.48
C ASP A 59 -3.27 -19.36 -0.41
N THR A 60 -1.96 -19.56 -0.63
CA THR A 60 -1.00 -18.45 -0.80
C THR A 60 -0.85 -18.02 -2.26
N VAL A 61 -1.35 -18.83 -3.21
CA VAL A 61 -1.24 -18.57 -4.64
C VAL A 61 -2.44 -17.74 -5.11
N TYR A 62 -2.20 -16.44 -5.35
CA TYR A 62 -3.20 -15.54 -5.90
C TYR A 62 -2.83 -15.15 -7.33
N SER A 63 -3.78 -15.29 -8.25
CA SER A 63 -3.67 -14.67 -9.58
C SER A 63 -3.83 -13.16 -9.44
N GLU A 64 -2.97 -12.40 -10.14
CA GLU A 64 -2.91 -10.93 -10.18
C GLU A 64 -2.28 -10.21 -8.98
N HIS A 65 -2.16 -8.88 -9.08
CA HIS A 65 -1.58 -7.97 -8.10
C HIS A 65 -2.37 -7.95 -6.77
N PRO A 66 -1.70 -7.80 -5.61
CA PRO A 66 -0.29 -7.45 -5.45
C PRO A 66 0.63 -8.67 -5.45
N GLY A 67 1.91 -8.46 -5.76
CA GLY A 67 2.91 -9.53 -5.71
C GLY A 67 3.23 -9.97 -4.28
N VAL A 68 3.76 -11.19 -4.13
CA VAL A 68 4.15 -11.80 -2.85
C VAL A 68 5.08 -10.91 -2.02
N ALA A 69 5.98 -10.16 -2.67
CA ALA A 69 6.89 -9.22 -2.00
C ALA A 69 6.16 -8.11 -1.23
N LEU A 70 4.98 -7.66 -1.69
CA LEU A 70 4.15 -6.72 -0.95
C LEU A 70 3.32 -7.43 0.13
N MET A 71 2.82 -8.63 -0.16
CA MET A 71 1.95 -9.37 0.75
C MET A 71 2.63 -9.73 2.07
N TRP A 72 3.93 -10.02 2.07
CA TRP A 72 4.69 -10.33 3.29
C TRP A 72 4.71 -9.18 4.31
N PRO A 73 5.30 -8.00 4.01
CA PRO A 73 5.36 -6.90 4.97
C PRO A 73 3.97 -6.42 5.36
N ALA A 74 3.03 -6.33 4.42
CA ALA A 74 1.66 -5.93 4.71
C ALA A 74 0.94 -6.93 5.62
N GLY A 75 1.03 -8.23 5.32
CA GLY A 75 0.42 -9.30 6.11
C GLY A 75 1.00 -9.39 7.53
N ILE A 76 2.32 -9.23 7.69
CA ILE A 76 2.96 -9.21 9.00
C ILE A 76 2.45 -8.03 9.84
N GLY A 77 2.42 -6.81 9.27
CA GLY A 77 1.92 -5.63 9.96
C GLY A 77 0.47 -5.78 10.41
N LEU A 78 -0.37 -6.33 9.53
CA LEU A 78 -1.76 -6.66 9.84
C LEU A 78 -1.86 -7.66 10.99
N LYS A 79 -1.13 -8.78 10.95
CA LYS A 79 -1.20 -9.81 11.98
C LYS A 79 -0.77 -9.27 13.35
N ILE A 80 0.32 -8.49 13.39
CA ILE A 80 0.78 -7.82 14.60
C ILE A 80 -0.32 -6.90 15.14
N TYR A 81 -0.88 -6.05 14.28
CA TYR A 81 -1.94 -5.13 14.66
C TYR A 81 -3.16 -5.86 15.26
N TRP A 82 -3.67 -6.90 14.59
CA TRP A 82 -4.83 -7.66 15.09
C TRP A 82 -4.53 -8.36 16.42
N THR A 83 -3.32 -8.91 16.57
CA THR A 83 -2.90 -9.59 17.79
C THR A 83 -2.83 -8.62 18.98
N ILE A 84 -2.36 -7.39 18.76
CA ILE A 84 -2.25 -6.36 19.81
C ILE A 84 -3.61 -5.72 20.10
N SER A 85 -4.41 -5.46 19.07
CA SER A 85 -5.70 -4.77 19.20
C SER A 85 -6.84 -5.67 19.66
N GLY A 86 -6.69 -7.01 19.54
CA GLY A 86 -7.78 -7.95 19.80
C GLY A 86 -8.91 -7.88 18.76
N THR A 87 -8.67 -7.22 17.62
CA THR A 87 -9.67 -7.01 16.58
C THR A 87 -9.80 -8.23 15.68
N THR A 88 -11.04 -8.64 15.40
CA THR A 88 -11.33 -9.61 14.33
C THR A 88 -11.13 -8.95 12.97
N PRO A 89 -10.26 -9.47 12.09
CA PRO A 89 -9.94 -8.83 10.82
C PRO A 89 -11.18 -8.62 9.94
N ALA A 90 -11.32 -7.44 9.33
CA ALA A 90 -12.41 -7.19 8.38
C ALA A 90 -12.34 -8.11 7.16
N ALA A 91 -11.20 -8.76 6.89
CA ALA A 91 -11.07 -9.73 5.82
C ALA A 91 -11.85 -11.03 6.05
N HIS A 92 -12.18 -11.37 7.29
CA HIS A 92 -12.94 -12.59 7.63
C HIS A 92 -14.45 -12.45 7.41
N SER A 93 -14.98 -11.22 7.35
CA SER A 93 -16.40 -10.99 7.05
C SER A 93 -16.72 -10.99 5.56
N VAL A 94 -15.70 -11.21 4.71
CA VAL A 94 -15.79 -11.08 3.26
C VAL A 94 -15.40 -12.42 2.59
N PRO A 95 -16.27 -13.00 1.73
CA PRO A 95 -16.00 -14.28 1.06
C PRO A 95 -14.70 -14.31 0.24
N PRO A 96 -14.00 -15.45 0.12
CA PRO A 96 -12.73 -15.59 -0.62
C PRO A 96 -12.78 -15.08 -2.06
N ASP A 97 -13.90 -15.33 -2.72
CA ASP A 97 -14.26 -14.98 -4.10
C ASP A 97 -14.82 -13.55 -4.26
N PHE A 98 -14.91 -12.79 -3.17
CA PHE A 98 -15.42 -11.43 -3.21
C PHE A 98 -14.53 -10.51 -4.06
N GLU A 99 -15.08 -10.02 -5.16
CA GLU A 99 -14.50 -8.94 -5.94
C GLU A 99 -14.81 -7.57 -5.29
N PRO A 100 -13.80 -6.80 -4.84
CA PRO A 100 -14.03 -5.58 -4.06
C PRO A 100 -14.58 -4.38 -4.82
N ILE A 101 -15.02 -4.55 -6.07
CA ILE A 101 -15.89 -3.58 -6.74
C ILE A 101 -17.21 -3.36 -5.99
N HIS A 102 -17.58 -4.28 -5.10
CA HIS A 102 -18.82 -4.24 -4.33
C HIS A 102 -18.60 -4.04 -2.82
N PHE A 103 -17.46 -3.49 -2.37
CA PHE A 103 -17.30 -3.19 -0.95
C PHE A 103 -18.11 -1.96 -0.54
N PHE A 104 -19.19 -2.20 0.21
CA PHE A 104 -20.10 -1.15 0.70
C PHE A 104 -19.90 -0.82 2.19
N GLY A 105 -18.84 -1.33 2.82
CA GLY A 105 -18.52 -1.09 4.23
C GLY A 105 -17.59 0.12 4.46
N PRO A 106 -17.43 0.58 5.73
CA PRO A 106 -16.42 1.56 6.07
C PRO A 106 -15.03 0.99 5.77
N VAL A 107 -14.19 1.79 5.12
CA VAL A 107 -12.81 1.42 4.81
C VAL A 107 -12.04 1.22 6.14
N PRO A 108 -11.37 0.07 6.36
CA PRO A 108 -10.66 -0.19 7.61
C PRO A 108 -9.33 0.59 7.63
N THR A 109 -9.39 1.89 7.86
CA THR A 109 -8.25 2.81 7.76
C THR A 109 -7.09 2.45 8.70
N ALA A 110 -7.39 2.02 9.92
CA ALA A 110 -6.37 1.59 10.88
C ALA A 110 -5.62 0.34 10.40
N GLU A 111 -6.32 -0.63 9.81
CA GLU A 111 -5.72 -1.84 9.26
C GLU A 111 -4.88 -1.53 8.02
N ILE A 112 -5.37 -0.64 7.14
CA ILE A 112 -4.60 -0.16 5.99
C ILE A 112 -3.33 0.55 6.45
N ALA A 113 -3.40 1.40 7.47
CA ALA A 113 -2.22 2.07 8.02
C ALA A 113 -1.22 1.06 8.61
N ALA A 114 -1.70 0.07 9.36
CA ALA A 114 -0.87 -1.01 9.90
C ALA A 114 -0.21 -1.86 8.81
N ALA A 115 -0.91 -2.14 7.70
CA ALA A 115 -0.36 -2.84 6.55
C ALA A 115 0.74 -2.03 5.84
N LEU A 116 0.62 -0.70 5.81
CA LEU A 116 1.58 0.18 5.15
C LEU A 116 2.81 0.50 6.01
N MET A 117 2.72 0.40 7.35
CA MET A 117 3.82 0.76 8.24
C MET A 117 5.11 -0.06 7.97
N PRO A 118 5.08 -1.40 7.85
CA PRO A 118 6.30 -2.17 7.53
C PRO A 118 6.87 -1.82 6.16
N LEU A 119 6.00 -1.52 5.19
CA LEU A 119 6.44 -1.09 3.86
C LEU A 119 7.15 0.26 3.93
N ALA A 120 6.61 1.22 4.69
CA ALA A 120 7.22 2.53 4.88
C ALA A 120 8.60 2.42 5.54
N LEU A 121 8.78 1.49 6.49
CA LEU A 121 10.09 1.23 7.11
C LEU A 121 11.10 0.58 6.17
N LEU A 122 10.65 -0.26 5.22
CA LEU A 122 11.54 -0.92 4.27
C LEU A 122 12.10 0.02 3.19
N ILE A 123 11.44 1.15 2.94
CA ILE A 123 11.81 2.11 1.89
C ILE A 123 12.40 3.42 2.44
N ALA A 124 12.44 3.58 3.75
CA ALA A 124 13.04 4.73 4.44
C ALA A 124 14.54 4.51 4.66
#